data_AF-A0A2D4GH20-F1
#
_entry.id   AF-A0A2D4GH20-F1
#
_cell.length_a   1.000
_cell.length_b   1.000
_cell.length_c   1.000
_cell.angle_alpha   90.00
_cell.angle_beta   90.00
_cell.angle_gamma   90.00
#
_symmetry.space_group_name_H-M   'P 1'
#
loop_
_entity.id
_entity.type
_entity.pdbx_description
1 polymer ?
#
loop_
_entity_poly.entity_id
_entity_poly.type
_entity_poly.pdbx_seq_one_letter_code
_entity_poly.pdbx_strand_id
1 'polypeptide(L)'
;QGFFLYWTGPSLEVDVLDISYIRDTRTGRYAKLPKDPKIRETLGFGGPGQQPEDKLLTVVHGPDLVNVSFLNFMAVVQDNTAKIWAEEVFKLATNVLAQNAS
;
A
#
# COMPACT_ATOMS: atom_id res chain seq x y z
N GLN A 1 -16.49 10.90 0.17
CA GLN A 1 -15.23 11.21 0.88
C GLN A 1 -14.24 10.10 0.58
N GLY A 2 -13.01 10.44 0.17
CA GLY A 2 -12.01 9.47 -0.30
C GLY A 2 -10.93 10.13 -1.17
N PHE A 3 -10.45 11.31 -0.75
CA PHE A 3 -9.54 12.13 -1.57
C PHE A 3 -8.06 11.83 -1.30
N PHE A 4 -7.75 11.38 -0.09
CA PHE A 4 -6.37 11.22 0.37
C PHE A 4 -6.19 9.90 1.11
N LEU A 5 -5.05 9.25 0.85
CA LEU A 5 -4.46 8.25 1.72
C LEU A 5 -3.44 8.97 2.61
N TYR A 6 -3.51 8.81 3.93
CA TYR A 6 -2.58 9.48 4.85
C TYR A 6 -2.11 8.52 5.94
N TRP A 7 -0.94 8.78 6.48
CA TRP A 7 -0.38 8.04 7.62
C TRP A 7 0.42 8.99 8.51
N THR A 8 0.54 8.62 9.78
CA THR A 8 1.35 9.37 10.75
C THR A 8 2.64 8.61 11.01
N GLY A 9 3.77 9.26 10.73
CA GLY A 9 5.09 8.71 10.97
C GLY A 9 5.48 8.73 12.46
N PRO A 10 6.60 8.07 12.82
CA PRO A 10 7.11 8.06 14.20
C PRO A 10 7.43 9.45 14.77
N SER A 11 7.71 10.44 13.92
CA SER A 11 7.93 11.85 14.29
C SER A 11 6.65 12.64 14.57
N LEU A 12 5.47 12.00 14.50
CA LEU A 12 4.13 12.63 14.52
C LEU A 12 3.83 13.51 13.29
N GLU A 13 4.70 13.49 12.28
CA GLU A 13 4.43 14.12 11.01
C GLU A 13 3.40 13.30 10.22
N VAL A 14 2.47 14.01 9.58
CA VAL A 14 1.44 13.41 8.74
C VAL A 14 1.88 13.52 7.30
N ASP A 15 2.06 12.36 6.67
CA ASP A 15 2.26 12.25 5.23
C ASP A 15 0.92 12.01 4.55
N VAL A 16 0.81 12.51 3.32
CA VAL A 16 -0.41 12.43 2.52
C VAL A 16 -0.08 12.05 1.10
N LEU A 17 -0.89 11.16 0.52
CA LEU A 17 -0.92 10.82 -0.89
C LEU A 17 -2.33 11.11 -1.44
N ASP A 18 -2.40 11.92 -2.49
CA ASP A 18 -3.63 12.12 -3.25
C ASP A 18 -4.00 10.83 -4.00
N ILE A 19 -5.24 10.37 -3.79
CA ILE A 19 -5.75 9.12 -4.37
C ILE A 19 -5.77 9.17 -5.91
N SER A 20 -5.88 10.35 -6.52
CA SER A 20 -5.83 10.52 -7.99
C SER A 20 -4.47 10.17 -8.61
N TYR A 21 -3.40 10.17 -7.80
CA TYR A 21 -2.05 9.78 -8.22
C TYR A 21 -1.81 8.27 -8.09
N ILE A 22 -2.71 7.52 -7.45
CA ILE A 22 -2.60 6.08 -7.34
C ILE A 22 -2.86 5.47 -8.73
N ARG A 23 -1.96 4.57 -9.14
CA ARG A 23 -2.01 3.85 -10.42
C ARG A 23 -2.38 2.38 -10.23
N ASP A 24 -2.03 1.80 -9.09
CA ASP A 24 -2.27 0.40 -8.77
C ASP A 24 -2.10 0.15 -7.25
N THR A 25 -2.72 -0.89 -6.72
CA THR A 25 -2.48 -1.39 -5.35
C THR A 25 -2.32 -2.90 -5.38
N ARG A 26 -1.39 -3.43 -4.58
CA ARG A 26 -0.99 -4.83 -4.63
C ARG A 26 -0.86 -5.41 -3.24
N THR A 27 -1.19 -6.69 -3.10
CA THR A 27 -1.04 -7.45 -1.85
C THR A 27 -0.53 -8.87 -2.11
N GLY A 28 -0.15 -9.59 -1.05
CA GLY A 28 0.34 -10.97 -1.13
C GLY A 28 1.58 -11.07 -2.01
N ARG A 29 1.63 -12.11 -2.83
CA ARG A 29 2.73 -12.35 -3.80
C ARG A 29 2.96 -11.24 -4.83
N TYR A 30 1.98 -10.35 -5.03
CA TYR A 30 2.10 -9.22 -5.97
C TYR A 30 2.62 -7.95 -5.31
N ALA A 31 2.63 -7.89 -3.96
CA ALA A 31 3.27 -6.80 -3.24
C ALA A 31 4.78 -6.84 -3.46
N LYS A 32 5.43 -5.69 -3.31
CA LYS A 32 6.87 -5.57 -3.41
C LYS A 32 7.52 -6.19 -2.18
N LEU A 33 8.20 -7.32 -2.38
CA LEU A 33 8.90 -8.00 -1.31
C LEU A 33 10.14 -7.21 -0.86
N PRO A 34 10.39 -7.10 0.46
CA PRO A 34 11.60 -6.49 0.99
C PRO A 34 12.83 -7.30 0.56
N LYS A 35 13.86 -6.62 0.04
CA LYS A 35 15.12 -7.26 -0.40
C LYS A 35 16.21 -7.21 0.67
N ASP A 36 16.20 -6.15 1.48
CA ASP A 36 17.20 -5.95 2.52
C ASP A 36 17.05 -7.01 3.63
N PRO A 37 18.13 -7.75 3.99
CA PRO A 37 18.07 -8.80 4.99
C PRO A 37 17.55 -8.35 6.37
N LYS A 38 17.93 -7.16 6.84
CA LYS A 38 17.51 -6.65 8.15
C LYS A 38 16.02 -6.31 8.15
N ILE A 39 15.53 -5.72 7.06
CA ILE A 39 14.09 -5.46 6.89
C ILE A 39 13.34 -6.78 6.83
N ARG A 40 13.84 -7.77 6.08
CA ARG A 40 13.23 -9.10 5.99
C ARG A 40 13.09 -9.77 7.35
N GLU A 41 14.17 -9.76 8.15
CA GLU A 41 14.17 -10.29 9.52
C GLU A 41 13.14 -9.56 10.39
N THR A 42 13.14 -8.22 10.38
CA THR A 42 12.20 -7.39 11.15
C THR A 42 10.74 -7.69 10.81
N LEU A 43 10.47 -7.99 9.54
CA LEU A 43 9.14 -8.29 9.02
C LEU A 43 8.77 -9.78 9.11
N GLY A 44 9.60 -10.62 9.75
CA GLY A 44 9.33 -12.04 9.98
C GLY A 44 9.49 -12.94 8.76
N PHE A 45 10.20 -12.50 7.71
CA PHE A 45 10.48 -13.36 6.57
C PHE A 45 11.49 -14.46 6.93
N GLY A 46 11.15 -15.71 6.62
CA GLY A 46 12.02 -16.88 6.79
C GLY A 46 11.68 -17.79 7.97
N GLY A 47 10.65 -17.45 8.76
CA GLY A 47 10.13 -18.33 9.82
C GLY A 47 9.29 -19.50 9.26
N PRO A 48 9.36 -20.71 9.84
CA PRO A 48 8.57 -21.84 9.39
C PRO A 48 7.06 -21.59 9.58
N GLY A 49 6.27 -21.84 8.53
CA GLY A 49 4.81 -21.69 8.56
C GLY A 49 4.30 -20.24 8.56
N GLN A 50 5.17 -19.24 8.43
CA GLN A 50 4.77 -17.84 8.33
C GLN A 50 4.62 -17.43 6.87
N GLN A 51 3.54 -16.68 6.57
CA GLN A 51 3.30 -16.05 5.27
C GLN A 51 3.21 -14.52 5.44
N PRO A 52 4.30 -13.84 5.82
CA PRO A 52 4.31 -12.39 6.04
C PRO A 52 3.95 -11.60 4.76
N GLU A 53 4.13 -12.18 3.58
CA GLU A 53 3.72 -11.60 2.30
C GLU A 53 2.22 -11.29 2.21
N ASP A 54 1.37 -12.10 2.84
CA ASP A 54 -0.10 -11.88 2.85
C ASP A 54 -0.50 -10.63 3.64
N LYS A 55 0.43 -10.09 4.43
CA LYS A 55 0.26 -8.87 5.21
C LYS A 55 0.82 -7.64 4.51
N LEU A 56 1.44 -7.80 3.33
CA LEU A 56 2.02 -6.68 2.60
C LEU A 56 0.98 -5.96 1.74
N LEU A 57 1.09 -4.64 1.72
CA LEU A 57 0.40 -3.74 0.79
C LEU A 57 1.45 -2.89 0.09
N THR A 58 1.40 -2.85 -1.24
CA THR A 58 2.16 -1.91 -2.05
C THR A 58 1.21 -0.98 -2.78
N VAL A 59 1.36 0.32 -2.57
CA VAL A 59 0.65 1.36 -3.33
C VAL A 59 1.60 1.89 -4.39
N VAL A 60 1.20 1.76 -5.65
CA VAL A 60 1.92 2.31 -6.80
C VAL A 60 1.30 3.64 -7.13
N HIS A 61 2.09 4.71 -7.17
CA HIS A 61 1.60 6.06 -7.41
C HIS A 61 2.57 6.86 -8.28
N GLY A 62 2.07 7.84 -9.01
CA GLY A 62 2.89 8.67 -9.88
C GLY A 62 2.05 9.56 -10.81
N PRO A 63 2.65 10.63 -11.37
CA PRO A 63 1.95 11.51 -12.30
C PRO A 63 1.50 10.78 -13.58
N ASP A 64 2.20 9.73 -13.99
CA ASP A 64 1.90 8.96 -15.21
C ASP A 64 2.29 7.48 -15.04
N LEU A 65 2.16 6.69 -16.12
CA LEU A 65 2.43 5.24 -16.12
C LEU A 65 3.92 4.88 -16.19
N VAL A 66 4.80 5.87 -16.42
CA VAL A 66 6.26 5.69 -16.53
C VAL A 66 6.94 6.10 -15.23
N ASN A 67 6.59 7.27 -14.71
CA ASN A 67 7.18 7.88 -13.52
C ASN A 67 6.45 7.42 -12.27
N VAL A 68 6.68 6.17 -11.85
CA VAL A 68 6.01 5.56 -10.70
C VAL A 68 6.93 5.36 -9.50
N SER A 69 6.35 5.59 -8.32
CA SER A 69 6.93 5.34 -7.00
C SER A 69 6.11 4.30 -6.24
N PHE A 70 6.70 3.75 -5.18
CA PHE A 70 6.12 2.65 -4.42
C PHE A 70 6.14 2.96 -2.92
N LEU A 71 4.97 2.99 -2.30
CA LEU A 71 4.83 2.94 -0.85
C LEU A 71 4.56 1.49 -0.44
N ASN A 72 5.25 1.02 0.61
CA ASN A 72 5.15 -0.36 1.07
C ASN A 72 4.78 -0.37 2.55
N PHE A 73 3.70 -1.06 2.87
CA PHE A 73 3.14 -1.17 4.21
C PHE A 73 3.02 -2.65 4.59
N MET A 74 3.06 -2.93 5.88
CA MET A 74 2.69 -4.23 6.44
C MET A 74 1.55 -4.05 7.43
N ALA A 75 0.48 -4.82 7.27
CA ALA A 75 -0.62 -4.87 8.22
C ALA A 75 -0.24 -5.70 9.45
N VAL A 76 -0.23 -5.07 10.64
CA VAL A 76 0.23 -5.72 11.89
C VAL A 76 -0.89 -6.21 12.80
N VAL A 77 -2.13 -5.75 12.59
CA VAL A 77 -3.22 -5.93 13.59
C VAL A 77 -4.11 -7.12 13.28
N GLN A 78 -4.63 -7.24 12.06
CA GLN A 78 -5.61 -8.26 11.69
C GLN A 78 -5.24 -8.94 10.38
N ASP A 79 -5.52 -10.23 10.31
CA ASP A 79 -5.42 -10.99 9.07
C ASP A 79 -6.35 -10.39 8.01
N ASN A 80 -5.99 -10.56 6.73
CA ASN A 80 -6.73 -10.05 5.57
C ASN A 80 -6.82 -8.50 5.44
N THR A 81 -6.27 -7.73 6.39
CA THR A 81 -6.30 -6.26 6.33
C THR A 81 -5.63 -5.73 5.07
N ALA A 82 -4.46 -6.24 4.71
CA ALA A 82 -3.74 -5.78 3.51
C ALA A 82 -4.54 -5.99 2.22
N LYS A 83 -5.32 -7.06 2.14
CA LYS A 83 -6.22 -7.35 1.02
C LYS A 83 -7.36 -6.34 0.93
N ILE A 84 -8.07 -6.10 2.04
CA ILE A 84 -9.16 -5.12 2.10
C ILE A 84 -8.65 -3.74 1.69
N TRP A 85 -7.49 -3.33 2.21
CA TRP A 85 -6.88 -2.05 1.85
C TRP A 85 -6.51 -1.97 0.37
N ALA A 86 -5.93 -3.03 -0.20
CA ALA A 86 -5.62 -3.05 -1.63
C ALA A 86 -6.90 -2.85 -2.46
N GLU A 87 -7.95 -3.62 -2.19
CA GLU A 87 -9.21 -3.60 -2.94
C GLU A 87 -9.93 -2.24 -2.83
N GLU A 88 -10.13 -1.73 -1.61
CA GLU A 88 -10.91 -0.51 -1.41
C GLU A 88 -10.15 0.75 -1.84
N VAL A 89 -8.83 0.82 -1.63
CA VAL A 89 -8.03 1.95 -2.13
C VAL A 89 -8.02 1.97 -3.66
N PHE A 90 -7.89 0.82 -4.31
CA PHE A 90 -7.94 0.74 -5.77
C PHE A 90 -9.28 1.18 -6.32
N LYS A 91 -10.38 0.74 -5.69
CA LYS A 91 -11.74 1.14 -6.05
C LYS A 91 -11.96 2.65 -5.94
N LEU A 92 -11.39 3.29 -4.91
CA LEU A 92 -11.44 4.75 -4.78
C LEU A 92 -10.60 5.45 -5.86
N ALA A 93 -9.37 4.98 -6.09
CA ALA A 93 -8.45 5.55 -7.08
C ALA A 93 -8.96 5.48 -8.52
N THR A 94 -9.68 4.41 -8.85
CA THR A 94 -10.25 4.16 -10.18
C THR A 94 -11.71 4.61 -10.31
N ASN A 95 -12.25 5.29 -9.29
CA ASN A 95 -13.62 5.79 -9.33
C ASN A 95 -13.73 6.96 -10.32
N VAL A 96 -14.25 6.66 -11.52
CA VAL A 96 -14.47 7.62 -12.60
C VAL A 96 -15.33 8.81 -12.17
N LEU A 97 -16.33 8.61 -11.32
CA LEU A 97 -17.18 9.71 -10.85
C LEU A 97 -16.41 10.65 -9.91
N ALA A 98 -15.55 10.10 -9.06
CA ALA A 98 -14.70 10.92 -8.19
C ALA A 98 -13.67 11.73 -9.00
N GLN A 99 -13.17 11.18 -10.11
CA GLN A 99 -12.22 11.87 -11.01
C GLN A 99 -12.87 12.98 -11.85
N ASN A 100 -14.19 12.92 -12.07
CA ASN A 100 -14.94 13.88 -12.89
C ASN A 100 -15.88 14.77 -12.05
N ALA A 101 -15.73 14.78 -10.73
CA ALA A 101 -16.48 15.67 -9.87
C ALA A 101 -16.01 17.12 -10.12
N SER A 102 -16.91 17.95 -10.65
CA SER A 102 -16.70 19.38 -10.92
C SER A 102 -17.25 20.27 -9.81
#